data_AF-A0A317JYC3-F1
#
_entry.id   AF-A0A317JYC3-F1
#
_cell.length_a   1.000
_cell.length_b   1.000
_cell.length_c   1.000
_cell.angle_alpha   90.00
_cell.angle_beta   90.00
_cell.angle_gamma   90.00
#
_symmetry.space_group_name_H-M   'P 1'
#
loop_
_entity.id
_entity.type
_entity.pdbx_description
1 polymer ?
#
loop_
_entity_poly.entity_id
_entity_poly.type
_entity_poly.pdbx_seq_one_letter_code
_entity_poly.pdbx_strand_id
1 'polypeptide(L)' 'MTAQDGSGREFEVDGAAGIYGNTDGQGFLGKINAGNSVKANVYFDVPKGTKLKTITFKAGLFTFADDAVVTL' A
#
# COMPACT_ATOMS: atom_id res chain seq x y z
N MET A 1 -0.42 -3.73 3.54
CA MET A 1 -0.22 -2.27 3.70
C MET A 1 -1.54 -1.67 4.13
N THR A 2 -1.52 -0.68 5.00
CA THR A 2 -2.70 0.08 5.43
C THR A 2 -2.40 1.57 5.40
N ALA A 3 -3.42 2.40 5.24
CA ALA A 3 -3.32 3.83 5.45
C ALA A 3 -4.13 4.22 6.69
N GLN A 4 -3.72 5.26 7.41
CA GLN A 4 -4.43 5.75 8.58
C GLN A 4 -4.66 7.26 8.50
N ASP A 5 -5.83 7.72 8.92
CA ASP A 5 -6.14 9.16 9.03
C ASP A 5 -5.77 9.74 10.41
N GLY A 6 -5.96 11.06 10.57
CA GLY A 6 -5.65 11.76 11.81
C GLY A 6 -6.50 11.34 13.03
N SER A 7 -7.58 10.58 12.83
CA SER A 7 -8.43 10.03 13.90
C SER A 7 -8.05 8.61 14.30
N GLY A 8 -7.07 8.00 13.61
CA GLY A 8 -6.67 6.60 13.83
C GLY A 8 -7.47 5.59 13.03
N ARG A 9 -8.37 6.02 12.12
CA ARG A 9 -9.13 5.10 11.27
C ARG A 9 -8.21 4.50 10.21
N GLU A 10 -8.23 3.18 10.09
CA GLU A 10 -7.43 2.45 9.10
C GLU A 10 -8.24 2.13 7.83
N PHE A 11 -7.53 2.13 6.71
CA PHE A 11 -8.03 1.78 5.39
C PHE A 11 -7.11 0.73 4.77
N GLU A 12 -7.71 -0.33 4.24
CA GLU A 12 -7.00 -1.38 3.52
C GLU A 12 -6.82 -1.00 2.04
N VAL A 13 -5.82 -1.60 1.42
CA VAL A 13 -5.56 -1.42 -0.01
C VAL A 13 -6.68 -2.06 -0.82
N ASP A 14 -7.21 -1.34 -1.79
CA ASP A 14 -8.07 -1.94 -2.82
C ASP A 14 -7.19 -2.62 -3.88
N GLY A 15 -7.08 -3.94 -3.76
CA GLY A 15 -6.31 -4.77 -4.69
C GLY A 15 -6.91 -4.80 -6.10
N ALA A 16 -8.23 -4.69 -6.25
CA ALA A 16 -8.87 -4.70 -7.56
C ALA A 16 -8.58 -3.39 -8.30
N ALA A 17 -8.71 -2.25 -7.65
CA ALA A 17 -8.26 -0.96 -8.20
C ALA A 17 -6.75 -0.98 -8.51
N GLY A 18 -5.94 -1.63 -7.67
CA GLY A 18 -4.52 -1.85 -7.93
C GLY A 18 -4.22 -2.58 -9.24
N ILE A 19 -4.98 -3.61 -9.60
CA ILE A 19 -4.79 -4.37 -10.84
C ILE A 19 -5.13 -3.53 -12.07
N TYR A 20 -6.25 -2.80 -12.05
CA TYR A 20 -6.74 -2.09 -13.24
C TYR A 20 -6.25 -0.64 -13.35
N GLY A 21 -5.90 -0.01 -12.22
CA GLY A 21 -5.40 1.37 -12.15
C GLY A 21 -3.90 1.48 -12.38
N ASN A 22 -3.16 0.38 -12.45
CA ASN A 22 -1.75 0.38 -12.81
C ASN A 22 -1.54 -0.14 -14.23
N THR A 23 -0.58 0.44 -14.95
CA THR A 23 -0.15 -0.07 -16.26
C THR A 23 0.23 -1.54 -16.13
N ASP A 24 -0.31 -2.41 -16.99
CA ASP A 24 -0.05 -3.86 -17.01
C ASP A 24 -0.20 -4.58 -15.65
N GLY A 25 -1.02 -4.04 -14.74
CA GLY A 25 -1.19 -4.61 -13.39
C GLY A 25 0.08 -4.60 -12.53
N GLN A 26 0.99 -3.65 -12.77
CA GLN A 26 2.19 -3.49 -11.95
C GLN A 26 1.83 -3.36 -10.46
N GLY A 27 2.68 -3.94 -9.60
CA GLY A 27 2.44 -4.04 -8.15
C GLY A 27 1.70 -5.31 -7.72
N PHE A 28 0.98 -5.99 -8.63
CA PHE A 28 0.38 -7.30 -8.37
C PHE A 28 0.99 -8.41 -9.24
N LEU A 29 1.07 -8.22 -10.56
CA LEU A 29 1.58 -9.23 -11.50
C LEU A 29 3.11 -9.16 -11.69
N GLY A 30 3.72 -8.01 -11.37
CA GLY A 30 5.15 -7.80 -11.48
C GLY A 30 5.95 -8.64 -10.48
N LYS A 31 6.96 -9.37 -10.96
CA LYS A 31 7.87 -10.12 -10.09
C LYS A 31 9.00 -9.22 -9.58
N ILE A 32 9.16 -9.14 -8.27
CA ILE A 32 10.33 -8.54 -7.64
C ILE A 32 11.37 -9.65 -7.38
N ASN A 33 12.59 -9.42 -7.85
CA ASN A 33 13.75 -10.27 -7.68
C ASN A 33 14.93 -9.42 -7.18
N ALA A 34 16.01 -10.07 -6.75
CA ALA A 34 17.22 -9.35 -6.37
C ALA A 34 17.71 -8.45 -7.52
N GLY A 35 17.95 -7.17 -7.22
CA GLY A 35 18.48 -6.19 -8.17
C GLY A 35 17.45 -5.48 -9.05
N ASN A 36 16.15 -5.78 -8.93
CA ASN A 36 15.10 -5.00 -9.60
C ASN A 36 14.19 -4.24 -8.62
N SER A 37 13.35 -3.39 -9.18
CA SER A 37 12.28 -2.70 -8.44
C SER A 37 11.02 -2.67 -9.29
N VAL A 38 9.86 -2.62 -8.63
CA VAL A 38 8.56 -2.40 -9.25
C VAL A 38 8.04 -1.05 -8.76
N LYS A 39 7.50 -0.25 -9.68
CA LYS A 39 6.79 0.99 -9.35
C LYS A 39 5.32 0.80 -9.67
N ALA A 40 4.46 1.10 -8.71
CA ALA A 40 3.02 0.99 -8.83
C ALA A 40 2.35 2.04 -7.94
N ASN A 41 1.16 2.46 -8.34
CA ASN A 41 0.24 3.22 -7.53
C ASN A 41 -0.48 2.28 -6.55
N VAL A 42 -0.77 2.78 -5.37
CA VAL A 42 -1.56 2.09 -4.34
C VAL A 42 -2.86 2.86 -4.16
N TYR A 43 -3.98 2.14 -4.20
CA TYR A 43 -5.31 2.72 -4.13
C TYR A 43 -5.98 2.35 -2.81
N PHE A 44 -6.68 3.31 -2.23
CA PHE A 44 -7.46 3.17 -1.00
C PHE A 44 -8.82 3.81 -1.24
N ASP A 45 -9.89 3.10 -0.90
CA ASP A 45 -11.23 3.69 -0.85
C ASP A 45 -11.39 4.43 0.47
N VAL A 46 -11.59 5.75 0.38
CA VAL A 46 -11.77 6.62 1.56
C VAL A 46 -12.97 7.54 1.37
N PRO A 47 -13.64 7.96 2.47
CA PRO A 47 -14.64 9.00 2.41
C PRO A 47 -14.09 10.28 1.77
N LYS A 48 -14.95 11.02 1.05
CA LYS A 48 -14.55 12.28 0.43
C LYS A 48 -14.05 13.26 1.49
N GLY A 49 -12.87 13.85 1.24
CA GLY A 49 -12.23 14.80 2.15
C GLY A 49 -11.39 14.17 3.26
N THR A 50 -11.28 12.84 3.32
CA THR A 50 -10.33 12.17 4.22
C THR A 50 -8.91 12.66 3.95
N LYS A 51 -8.21 13.04 5.02
CA LYS A 51 -6.78 13.34 5.00
C LYS A 51 -6.03 12.21 5.68
N LEU A 52 -5.31 11.43 4.88
CA LEU A 52 -4.41 10.39 5.37
C LEU A 52 -3.20 11.04 6.04
N LYS A 53 -2.69 10.38 7.07
CA LYS A 53 -1.56 10.83 7.89
C LYS A 53 -0.39 9.87 7.81
N THR A 54 -0.67 8.56 7.76
CA THR A 54 0.37 7.55 7.68
C THR A 54 0.03 6.45 6.68
N ILE A 55 1.08 5.82 6.16
CA ILE A 55 1.02 4.54 5.44
C ILE A 55 1.91 3.54 6.20
N THR A 56 1.36 2.37 6.49
CA THR A 56 2.07 1.27 7.16
C THR A 56 2.29 0.12 6.19
N PHE A 57 3.54 -0.25 5.99
CA PHE A 57 3.97 -1.45 5.30
C PHE A 57 4.15 -2.56 6.33
N LYS A 58 3.20 -3.49 6.35
CA LYS A 58 3.25 -4.63 7.26
C LYS A 58 4.38 -5.58 6.86
N ALA A 59 5.18 -5.97 7.84
CA ALA A 59 6.15 -7.01 7.67
C ALA A 59 5.46 -8.33 7.29
N GLY A 60 6.14 -9.16 6.49
CA GLY A 60 5.60 -10.43 6.07
C GLY A 60 5.46 -11.37 7.27
N LEU A 61 4.42 -12.23 7.26
CA LEU A 61 4.15 -13.23 8.30
C LEU A 61 5.36 -14.13 8.61
N PHE A 62 6.25 -14.31 7.64
CA PHE A 62 7.45 -15.15 7.73
C PHE A 62 8.75 -14.36 7.89
N THR A 63 8.65 -13.11 8.36
CA THR A 63 9.79 -12.23 8.60
C THR A 63 9.79 -11.76 10.04
N PHE A 64 10.98 -11.52 10.61
CA PHE A 64 11.14 -10.85 11.90
C PHE A 64 11.35 -9.33 11.75
N ALA A 65 11.00 -8.77 10.59
CA ALA A 65 11.10 -7.35 10.37
C ALA A 65 9.98 -6.62 11.11
N ASP A 66 10.26 -5.40 11.57
CA ASP A 66 9.21 -4.51 12.05
C ASP A 66 8.43 -3.91 10.87
N ASP A 67 7.20 -3.48 11.15
CA ASP A 67 6.41 -2.71 10.20
C ASP A 67 7.10 -1.37 9.90
N ALA A 68 7.16 -1.01 8.62
CA ALA A 68 7.67 0.31 8.23
C ALA A 68 6.51 1.31 8.13
N VAL A 69 6.66 2.46 8.79
CA VAL A 69 5.64 3.52 8.82
C VAL A 69 6.16 4.77 8.12
N VAL A 70 5.37 5.31 7.21
CA VAL A 70 5.65 6.56 6.48
C VAL A 70 4.61 7.60 6.87
N THR A 71 5.06 8.78 7.28
CA THR A 71 4.20 9.95 7.53
C THR A 71 4.02 10.76 6.25
N LEU A 72 2.80 11.20 5.97
CA LEU A 72 2.40 11.98 4.79
C LEU A 72 2.40 13.49 5.05
#